data_AF-A0A7C5RA84-F1
#
_entry.id   AF-A0A7C5RA84-F1
#
_cell.length_a   1.000
_cell.length_b   1.000
_cell.length_c   1.000
_cell.angle_alpha   90.00
_cell.angle_beta   90.00
_cell.angle_gamma   90.00
#
_symmetry.space_group_name_H-M   'P 1'
#
loop_
_entity.id
_entity.type
_entity.pdbx_description
1 polymer ?
#
loop_
_entity_poly.entity_id
_entity_poly.type
_entity_poly.pdbx_seq_one_letter_code
_entity_poly.pdbx_strand_id
1 'polypeptide(L)'
;KIGTLGLAILAKHFGIPFYVAAPYSTFDPSIPTGKQIPIEQRHADEVLRFRECQSAPRNVQAWNPAFDVTPAELIGAFITDRGIIRPPFSEQIQKRSFKT
;
A
#
# COMPACT_ATOMS: atom_id res chain seq x y z
N LYS A 1 -2.89 -0.40 -2.96
CA LYS A 1 -4.02 0.17 -3.74
C LYS A 1 -4.52 1.40 -2.97
N ILE A 2 -4.97 2.46 -3.63
CA ILE A 2 -5.48 3.66 -2.94
C ILE A 2 -6.57 3.29 -1.91
N GLY A 3 -6.48 3.87 -0.71
CA GLY A 3 -7.35 3.60 0.44
C GLY A 3 -6.71 2.71 1.52
N THR A 4 -5.57 2.07 1.24
CA THR A 4 -4.90 1.18 2.22
C THR A 4 -4.40 1.96 3.43
N LEU A 5 -3.90 3.19 3.22
CA LEU A 5 -3.50 4.09 4.30
C LEU A 5 -4.70 4.46 5.19
N GLY A 6 -5.84 4.78 4.59
CA GLY A 6 -7.07 5.11 5.31
C GLY A 6 -7.52 3.96 6.22
N LEU A 7 -7.51 2.72 5.71
CA LEU A 7 -7.84 1.54 6.50
C LEU A 7 -6.89 1.33 7.68
N ALA A 8 -5.58 1.54 7.48
CA ALA A 8 -4.60 1.39 8.54
C ALA A 8 -4.76 2.46 9.64
N ILE A 9 -5.09 3.71 9.27
CA ILE A 9 -5.39 4.78 10.23
C ILE A 9 -6.63 4.43 11.06
N LEU A 10 -7.71 3.96 10.42
CA LEU A 10 -8.93 3.56 11.11
C LEU A 10 -8.68 2.37 12.05
N ALA A 11 -7.94 1.35 11.60
CA ALA A 11 -7.58 0.20 12.41
C ALA A 11 -6.84 0.63 13.69
N LYS A 12 -5.84 1.52 13.56
CA LYS A 12 -5.12 2.10 14.70
C LYS A 12 -6.05 2.87 15.63
N HIS A 13 -6.95 3.69 15.10
CA HIS A 13 -7.90 4.46 15.90
C HIS A 13 -8.80 3.56 16.77
N PHE A 14 -9.27 2.43 16.22
CA PHE A 14 -10.12 1.49 16.93
C PHE A 14 -9.37 0.39 17.69
N GLY A 15 -8.02 0.45 17.76
CA GLY A 15 -7.22 -0.56 18.47
C GLY A 15 -7.24 -1.95 17.80
N ILE A 16 -7.50 -2.02 16.49
CA ILE A 16 -7.54 -3.27 15.72
C ILE A 16 -6.17 -3.47 15.04
N PRO A 17 -5.57 -4.67 15.12
CA PRO A 17 -4.30 -4.92 14.44
C PRO A 17 -4.47 -4.92 12.92
N PHE A 18 -3.58 -4.22 12.22
CA PHE A 18 -3.54 -4.16 10.77
C PHE A 18 -2.40 -5.03 10.22
N TYR A 19 -2.70 -5.92 9.28
CA TYR A 19 -1.74 -6.86 8.69
C TYR A 19 -1.67 -6.71 7.18
N VAL A 20 -0.48 -6.92 6.62
CA VAL A 20 -0.25 -6.94 5.17
C VAL A 20 0.13 -8.35 4.75
N ALA A 21 -0.61 -8.94 3.82
CA ALA A 21 -0.24 -10.20 3.19
C ALA A 21 0.46 -9.91 1.86
N ALA A 22 1.71 -10.34 1.73
CA ALA A 22 2.49 -10.17 0.50
C ALA A 22 3.56 -11.26 0.39
N PRO A 23 3.77 -11.88 -0.79
CA PRO A 23 4.91 -12.74 -1.02
C PRO A 23 6.22 -12.01 -0.75
N TYR A 24 7.25 -12.74 -0.32
CA TYR A 24 8.55 -12.16 -0.03
C TYR A 24 9.18 -11.47 -1.26
N SER A 25 8.85 -11.93 -2.48
CA SER A 25 9.28 -11.31 -3.74
C SER A 25 8.74 -9.89 -3.96
N THR A 26 7.73 -9.44 -3.20
CA THR A 26 7.18 -8.08 -3.30
C THR A 26 8.03 -7.04 -2.56
N PHE A 27 8.93 -7.46 -1.68
CA PHE A 27 9.80 -6.54 -0.94
C PHE A 27 10.94 -6.06 -1.84
N ASP A 28 11.08 -4.75 -1.99
CA ASP A 28 12.19 -4.11 -2.71
C ASP A 28 13.22 -3.55 -1.72
N PRO A 29 14.40 -4.20 -1.56
CA PRO A 29 15.44 -3.73 -0.64
C PRO A 29 16.17 -2.48 -1.13
N SER A 30 16.01 -2.06 -2.39
CA SER A 30 16.65 -0.87 -2.94
C SER A 30 15.98 0.44 -2.49
N ILE A 31 14.73 0.36 -2.02
CA ILE A 31 13.92 1.50 -1.59
C ILE A 31 13.84 1.53 -0.05
N PRO A 32 14.63 2.38 0.65
CA PRO A 32 14.67 2.38 2.11
C PRO A 32 13.43 3.02 2.75
N THR A 33 12.67 3.83 2.01
CA THR A 33 11.50 4.53 2.55
C THR A 33 10.40 4.62 1.49
N GLY A 34 9.14 4.59 1.94
CA GLY A 34 7.99 4.76 1.06
C GLY A 34 7.92 6.11 0.32
N LYS A 35 8.70 7.12 0.75
CA LYS A 35 8.76 8.43 0.08
C LYS A 35 9.35 8.37 -1.34
N GLN A 36 10.11 7.32 -1.63
CA GLN A 36 10.76 7.13 -2.94
C GLN A 36 9.92 6.27 -3.89
N ILE A 37 8.80 5.69 -3.43
CA ILE A 37 7.92 4.88 -4.26
C ILE A 37 7.12 5.82 -5.18
N PRO A 38 7.30 5.77 -6.52
CA PRO A 38 6.51 6.58 -7.44
C PRO A 38 5.05 6.14 -7.39
N ILE A 39 4.14 7.10 -7.23
CA ILE A 39 2.71 6.85 -7.21
C ILE A 39 2.14 7.00 -8.62
N GLU A 40 1.74 5.89 -9.21
CA GLU A 40 1.05 5.85 -10.50
C GLU A 40 -0.20 6.75 -10.46
N GLN A 41 -0.26 7.71 -11.39
CA GLN A 41 -1.46 8.50 -11.69
C GLN A 41 -2.19 7.85 -12.87
N ARG A 42 -3.44 7.45 -12.66
CA ARG A 42 -4.26 6.83 -13.70
C ARG A 42 -5.16 7.85 -14.39
N HIS A 43 -5.70 7.47 -15.53
CA HIS A 43 -6.52 8.35 -16.34
C HIS A 43 -7.76 8.83 -15.56
N ALA A 44 -8.12 10.10 -15.71
CA ALA A 44 -9.24 10.73 -14.99
C ALA A 44 -10.59 10.07 -15.30
N ASP A 45 -10.80 9.60 -16.54
CA ASP A 45 -12.04 8.92 -16.95
C ASP A 45 -12.40 7.71 -16.08
N GLU A 46 -11.43 7.03 -15.46
CA GLU A 46 -11.72 5.87 -14.59
C GLU A 46 -12.56 6.23 -13.36
N VAL A 47 -12.57 7.51 -12.96
CA VAL A 47 -13.35 8.02 -11.83
C VAL A 47 -14.41 9.05 -12.24
N LEU A 48 -14.27 9.68 -13.40
CA LEU A 48 -15.27 10.61 -13.95
C LEU A 48 -16.37 9.93 -14.77
N ARG A 49 -16.14 8.66 -15.16
CA ARG A 49 -17.05 7.87 -15.98
C ARG A 49 -17.17 6.46 -15.40
N PHE A 50 -18.32 5.84 -15.60
CA PHE A 50 -18.50 4.42 -15.35
C PHE A 50 -19.02 3.76 -16.63
N ARG A 51 -18.22 2.86 -17.19
CA ARG A 51 -18.39 2.35 -18.56
C ARG A 51 -18.47 3.52 -19.55
N GLU A 52 -19.46 3.54 -20.43
CA GLU A 52 -19.61 4.60 -21.42
C GLU A 52 -20.33 5.85 -20.87
N CYS A 53 -20.88 5.77 -19.65
CA CYS A 53 -21.70 6.83 -19.04
C CYS A 53 -20.86 7.81 -18.22
N GLN A 54 -21.15 9.10 -18.36
CA GLN A 54 -20.60 10.16 -17.53
C GLN A 54 -21.19 10.08 -16.10
N SER A 55 -20.35 10.01 -15.07
CA SER A 55 -20.78 9.95 -13.65
C SER A 55 -20.48 11.22 -12.85
N ALA A 56 -19.61 12.10 -13.35
CA ALA A 56 -19.29 13.41 -12.77
C ALA A 56 -19.59 14.56 -13.76
N PRO A 57 -19.68 15.83 -13.35
CA PRO A 57 -19.83 16.95 -14.30
C PRO A 57 -18.71 17.01 -15.35
N ARG A 58 -19.01 17.41 -16.59
CA ARG A 58 -18.07 17.33 -17.73
C ARG A 58 -16.79 18.17 -17.59
N ASN A 59 -16.81 19.21 -16.76
CA ASN A 59 -15.73 20.20 -16.66
C ASN A 59 -14.95 20.09 -15.35
N VAL A 60 -15.06 18.97 -14.62
CA VAL A 60 -14.26 18.74 -13.40
C VAL A 60 -12.97 18.00 -13.73
N GLN A 61 -11.92 18.33 -12.99
CA GLN A 61 -10.66 17.60 -13.01
C GLN A 61 -10.69 16.51 -11.93
N ALA A 62 -9.98 15.41 -12.17
CA ALA A 62 -9.82 14.34 -11.19
C ALA A 62 -8.35 14.17 -10.82
N TRP A 63 -8.11 13.95 -9.53
CA TRP A 63 -6.86 13.42 -9.01
C TRP A 63 -7.05 11.93 -8.75
N ASN A 64 -6.39 11.07 -9.54
CA ASN A 64 -6.62 9.63 -9.54
C ASN A 64 -5.33 8.82 -9.28
N PRO A 65 -4.74 8.91 -8.07
CA PRO A 65 -3.63 8.05 -7.68
C PRO A 65 -4.09 6.61 -7.53
N ALA A 66 -3.38 5.66 -8.14
CA ALA A 66 -3.71 4.24 -8.06
C ALA A 66 -3.33 3.59 -6.72
N PHE A 67 -2.40 4.20 -5.99
CA PHE A 67 -1.81 3.69 -4.76
C PHE A 67 -1.62 4.82 -3.73
N ASP A 68 -1.54 4.42 -2.47
CA ASP A 68 -1.05 5.22 -1.35
C ASP A 68 0.06 4.45 -0.62
N VAL A 69 0.76 5.15 0.29
CA VAL A 69 1.82 4.58 1.11
C VAL A 69 1.33 4.49 2.55
N THR A 70 1.29 3.29 3.12
CA THR A 70 1.01 3.06 4.54
C THR A 70 2.32 3.09 5.33
N PRO A 71 2.51 4.03 6.28
CA PRO A 71 3.68 4.04 7.16
C PRO A 71 3.81 2.76 7.98
N ALA A 72 5.06 2.34 8.22
CA ALA A 72 5.37 1.09 8.91
C ALA A 72 4.82 1.06 10.35
N GLU A 73 4.72 2.21 11.03
CA GLU A 73 4.16 2.28 12.39
C GLU A 73 2.66 1.96 12.47
N LEU A 74 1.96 1.87 11.33
CA LEU A 74 0.56 1.46 11.27
C LEU A 74 0.40 -0.05 11.00
N ILE A 75 1.49 -0.78 10.73
CA ILE A 75 1.46 -2.19 10.33
C ILE A 75 1.92 -3.06 11.51
N GLY A 76 1.09 -4.02 11.92
CA GLY A 76 1.41 -4.96 12.99
C GLY A 76 2.35 -6.09 12.54
N ALA A 77 2.14 -6.63 11.33
CA ALA A 77 3.02 -7.64 10.73
C ALA A 77 2.82 -7.77 9.21
N PHE A 78 3.83 -8.31 8.53
CA PHE A 78 3.70 -8.86 7.18
C PHE A 78 3.56 -10.38 7.23
N ILE A 79 2.60 -10.93 6.50
CA ILE A 79 2.38 -12.36 6.33
C ILE A 79 2.92 -12.75 4.95
N THR A 80 3.96 -13.58 4.92
CA THR A 80 4.67 -13.95 3.70
C THR A 80 4.72 -15.47 3.54
N ASP A 81 5.09 -15.94 2.36
CA ASP A 81 5.46 -17.33 2.06
C ASP A 81 6.71 -17.81 2.82
N ARG A 82 7.48 -16.90 3.42
CA ARG A 82 8.63 -17.18 4.30
C ARG A 82 8.31 -16.98 5.80
N GLY A 83 7.01 -16.97 6.15
CA GLY A 83 6.51 -16.80 7.50
C GLY A 83 6.15 -15.34 7.84
N ILE A 84 5.95 -15.07 9.14
CA ILE A 84 5.49 -13.78 9.64
C ILE A 84 6.69 -12.87 9.97
N ILE A 85 6.67 -11.63 9.49
CA ILE A 85 7.65 -10.57 9.77
C ILE A 85 7.00 -9.53 10.68
N ARG A 86 7.60 -9.26 11.85
CA ARG A 86 7.14 -8.25 12.82
C ARG A 86 8.16 -7.10 12.94
N PRO A 87 7.77 -5.93 13.48
CA PRO A 87 8.72 -4.87 13.79
C PRO A 87 9.87 -5.34 14.71
N PRO A 88 11.09 -4.78 14.59
CA PRO A 88 11.51 -3.84 13.55
C PRO A 88 11.68 -4.55 12.19
N PHE A 89 11.04 -4.01 11.14
CA PHE A 89 10.91 -4.71 9.87
C PHE A 89 12.21 -4.86 9.08
N SER A 90 13.03 -3.80 8.99
CA SER A 90 14.24 -3.79 8.14
C SER A 90 15.20 -4.93 8.45
N GLU A 91 15.47 -5.18 9.73
CA GLU A 91 16.35 -6.28 10.18
C GLU A 91 15.76 -7.65 9.83
N GLN A 92 14.44 -7.82 10.03
CA GLN A 92 13.76 -9.09 9.83
C GLN A 92 13.63 -9.45 8.35
N ILE A 93 13.48 -8.44 7.49
CA ILE A 93 13.46 -8.60 6.03
C ILE A 93 14.84 -9.04 5.56
N GLN A 94 15.93 -8.36 5.97
CA GLN A 94 17.31 -8.72 5.59
C GLN A 94 17.68 -10.15 6.00
N LYS A 95 17.35 -10.57 7.22
CA LYS A 95 17.61 -11.94 7.72
C LYS A 95 16.96 -13.04 6.86
N ARG A 96 15.89 -12.72 6.13
CA ARG A 96 15.12 -13.67 5.32
C ARG A 96 15.49 -13.66 3.84
N SER A 97 16.41 -12.78 3.40
CA SER A 97 16.88 -12.74 2.01
C SER A 97 17.77 -13.93 1.64
N PHE A 98 18.40 -14.58 2.63
CA PHE A 98 19.45 -15.60 2.43
C PHE A 98 19.01 -17.06 2.63
N LYS A 99 17.71 -17.32 2.88
CA LYS A 99 17.20 -18.69 2.89
C LYS A 99 16.82 -19.09 1.46
N THR A 100 17.78 -19.73 0.79
CA THR A 100 17.56 -20.52 -0.44
C THR A 100 17.14 -21.93 -0.05
#